data_AF-A0A3D5R728-F1
#
_entry.id   AF-A0A3D5R728-F1
#
_cell.length_a   1.000
_cell.length_b   1.000
_cell.length_c   1.000
_cell.angle_alpha   90.00
_cell.angle_beta   90.00
_cell.angle_gamma   90.00
#
_symmetry.space_group_name_H-M   'P 1'
#
loop_
_entity.id
_entity.type
_entity.pdbx_description
1 polymer ?
#
loop_
_entity_poly.entity_id
_entity_poly.type
_entity_poly.pdbx_seq_one_letter_code
_entity_poly.pdbx_strand_id
1 'polypeptide(L)'
;EELGLLKMDFLGLRTLTVTRDAKELIEKNYDIEIDFDNMSFDDPEVYEMFAEGNTLGIFQFESTGMRAILKEMKPDNFENIVAANALYRPGPMSQIPTYIQNKSNPNNIAYL
;
A
#
# COMPACT_ATOMS: atom_id res chain seq x y z
N GLU A 1 -14.72 -22.05 -18.17
CA GLU A 1 -14.74 -22.88 -16.94
C GLU A 1 -15.69 -24.08 -17.03
N GLU A 2 -16.73 -24.07 -17.88
CA GLU A 2 -17.70 -25.19 -18.01
C GLU A 2 -17.18 -26.49 -18.66
N LEU A 3 -15.92 -26.55 -19.15
CA LEU A 3 -15.34 -27.73 -19.81
C LEU A 3 -14.33 -28.50 -18.94
N GLY A 4 -14.16 -28.14 -17.66
CA GLY A 4 -13.28 -28.87 -16.72
C GLY A 4 -11.77 -28.76 -17.00
N LEU A 5 -11.34 -27.83 -17.86
CA LEU A 5 -9.94 -27.60 -18.17
C LEU A 5 -9.25 -26.75 -17.08
N LEU A 6 -7.99 -27.10 -16.78
CA LEU A 6 -7.13 -26.33 -15.87
C LEU A 6 -6.86 -24.95 -16.44
N LYS A 7 -7.24 -23.91 -15.69
CA LYS A 7 -6.94 -22.51 -16.00
C LYS A 7 -5.79 -22.04 -15.11
N MET A 8 -4.76 -21.46 -15.73
CA MET A 8 -3.65 -20.83 -15.03
C MET A 8 -3.50 -19.40 -15.52
N ASP A 9 -3.34 -18.47 -14.58
CA ASP A 9 -3.06 -17.07 -14.87
C ASP A 9 -1.62 -16.74 -14.48
N PHE A 10 -0.78 -16.47 -15.48
CA PHE A 10 0.59 -15.98 -15.29
C PHE A 10 0.60 -14.48 -15.57
N LEU A 11 0.78 -13.67 -14.52
CA LEU A 11 0.79 -12.22 -14.65
C LEU A 11 2.24 -11.71 -14.61
N GLY A 12 2.62 -10.94 -15.63
CA GLY A 12 3.88 -10.19 -15.62
C GLY A 12 3.70 -8.86 -14.88
N LEU A 13 4.23 -8.76 -13.66
CA LEU A 13 4.14 -7.53 -12.86
C LEU A 13 5.44 -6.74 -12.99
N ARG A 14 5.34 -5.53 -13.58
CA ARG A 14 6.47 -4.60 -13.70
C ARG A 14 7.10 -4.26 -12.34
N THR A 15 6.28 -4.16 -11.30
CA THR A 15 6.75 -3.88 -9.92
C THR A 15 7.78 -4.90 -9.46
N LEU A 16 7.56 -6.20 -9.76
CA LEU A 16 8.51 -7.25 -9.38
C LEU A 16 9.87 -7.08 -10.09
N THR A 17 9.86 -6.67 -11.35
CA THR A 17 11.09 -6.34 -12.10
C THR A 17 11.82 -5.16 -11.44
N VAL A 18 11.11 -4.08 -11.13
CA VAL A 18 11.70 -2.88 -10.49
C VAL A 18 12.27 -3.21 -9.11
N THR A 19 11.55 -3.99 -8.30
CA THR A 19 12.01 -4.41 -6.97
C THR A 19 13.26 -5.29 -7.06
N ARG A 20 13.32 -6.23 -8.01
CA ARG A 20 14.52 -7.04 -8.24
C ARG A 20 15.72 -6.16 -8.62
N ASP A 21 15.55 -5.28 -9.60
CA ASP A 21 16.63 -4.42 -10.07
C ASP A 21 17.12 -3.48 -8.93
N ALA A 22 16.21 -2.99 -8.08
CA ALA A 22 16.56 -2.23 -6.89
C ALA A 22 17.39 -3.04 -5.89
N LYS A 23 17.01 -4.30 -5.60
CA LYS A 23 17.79 -5.20 -4.74
C LYS A 23 19.21 -5.42 -5.29
N GLU A 24 19.35 -5.71 -6.58
CA GLU A 24 20.66 -5.92 -7.23
C GLU A 24 21.55 -4.68 -7.14
N LEU A 25 20.96 -3.49 -7.31
CA LEU A 25 21.69 -2.23 -7.19
C LEU A 25 22.10 -1.92 -5.74
N ILE A 26 21.26 -2.24 -4.75
CA ILE A 26 21.59 -2.04 -3.33
C ILE A 26 22.78 -2.94 -2.94
N GLU A 27 22.71 -4.22 -3.31
CA GLU A 27 23.78 -5.19 -3.04
C GLU A 27 25.10 -4.76 -3.70
N LYS A 28 25.06 -4.37 -4.99
CA LYS A 28 26.25 -3.95 -5.72
C LYS A 28 26.92 -2.68 -5.17
N ASN A 29 26.13 -1.71 -4.73
CA ASN A 29 26.64 -0.39 -4.33
C ASN A 29 26.96 -0.28 -2.84
N TYR A 30 26.31 -1.07 -2.00
CA TYR A 30 26.39 -0.95 -0.54
C TYR A 30 26.78 -2.26 0.16
N ASP A 31 26.94 -3.38 -0.56
CA ASP A 31 27.23 -4.70 0.00
C ASP A 31 26.17 -5.15 1.03
N ILE A 32 24.92 -4.75 0.79
CA ILE A 32 23.75 -5.06 1.62
C ILE A 32 22.84 -6.01 0.85
N GLU A 33 22.64 -7.21 1.38
CA GLU A 33 21.65 -8.16 0.87
C GLU A 33 20.28 -7.90 1.50
N ILE A 34 19.27 -7.73 0.66
CA ILE A 34 17.87 -7.53 1.08
C ILE A 34 17.14 -8.86 1.14
N ASP A 35 16.69 -9.25 2.34
CA ASP A 35 15.86 -10.44 2.56
C ASP A 35 14.42 -10.04 2.92
N PHE A 36 13.50 -10.18 1.96
CA PHE A 36 12.09 -9.84 2.15
C PHE A 36 11.35 -10.80 3.09
N ASP A 37 11.81 -12.05 3.25
CA ASP A 37 11.10 -13.06 4.06
C ASP A 37 11.20 -12.76 5.56
N ASN A 38 12.19 -11.97 5.96
CA ASN A 38 12.48 -11.62 7.35
C ASN A 38 12.29 -10.12 7.66
N MET A 39 11.63 -9.36 6.78
CA MET A 39 11.36 -7.93 7.01
C MET A 39 10.19 -7.69 7.95
N SER A 40 10.30 -6.62 8.76
CA SER A 40 9.18 -6.08 9.53
C SER A 40 8.37 -5.09 8.69
N PHE A 41 7.09 -4.95 9.03
CA PHE A 41 6.22 -3.92 8.47
C PHE A 41 6.18 -2.64 9.31
N ASP A 42 6.86 -2.60 10.46
CA ASP A 42 6.70 -1.52 11.45
C ASP A 42 7.72 -0.38 11.30
N ASP A 43 8.18 -0.10 10.08
CA ASP A 43 9.15 0.96 9.82
C ASP A 43 8.48 2.37 9.90
N PRO A 44 8.81 3.20 10.91
CA PRO A 44 8.21 4.51 11.07
C PRO A 44 8.56 5.48 9.93
N GLU A 45 9.73 5.36 9.31
CA GLU A 45 10.14 6.24 8.21
C GLU A 45 9.30 5.98 6.96
N VAL A 46 8.91 4.70 6.75
CA VAL A 46 7.98 4.33 5.67
C VAL A 46 6.61 4.96 5.93
N TYR A 47 6.08 4.87 7.15
CA TYR A 47 4.78 5.46 7.47
C TYR A 47 4.78 6.98 7.35
N GLU A 48 5.86 7.65 7.76
CA GLU A 48 6.03 9.09 7.59
C GLU A 48 6.02 9.47 6.10
N MET A 49 6.77 8.77 5.26
CA MET A 49 6.77 8.98 3.80
C MET A 49 5.35 8.84 3.20
N PHE A 50 4.58 7.85 3.64
CA PHE A 50 3.19 7.68 3.22
C PHE A 50 2.29 8.81 3.75
N ALA A 51 2.41 9.20 5.01
CA ALA A 51 1.65 10.30 5.62
C ALA A 51 1.95 11.65 4.98
N GLU A 52 3.14 11.85 4.43
CA GLU A 52 3.49 13.03 3.63
C GLU A 52 3.00 12.94 2.18
N GLY A 53 2.42 11.81 1.77
CA GLY A 53 2.02 11.56 0.38
C GLY A 53 3.21 11.54 -0.58
N ASN A 54 4.40 11.16 -0.09
CA ASN A 54 5.64 11.05 -0.86
C ASN A 54 5.76 9.67 -1.54
N THR A 55 4.69 9.24 -2.19
CA THR A 55 4.52 7.88 -2.75
C THR A 55 4.66 7.80 -4.27
N LEU A 56 5.37 8.76 -4.88
CA LEU A 56 5.64 8.69 -6.32
C LEU A 56 6.59 7.50 -6.61
N GLY A 57 6.20 6.63 -7.53
CA GLY A 57 6.92 5.38 -7.81
C GLY A 57 6.64 4.23 -6.83
N ILE A 58 5.75 4.44 -5.85
CA ILE A 58 5.29 3.38 -4.95
C ILE A 58 4.06 2.72 -5.55
N PHE A 59 4.18 1.43 -5.85
CA PHE A 59 3.15 0.64 -6.51
C PHE A 59 1.76 0.82 -5.87
N GLN A 60 0.75 1.11 -6.70
CA GLN A 60 -0.65 1.38 -6.33
C GLN A 60 -0.92 2.73 -5.62
N PHE A 61 0.09 3.45 -5.16
CA PHE A 61 -0.09 4.68 -4.36
C PHE A 61 0.33 5.98 -5.05
N GLU A 62 0.60 5.95 -6.36
CA GLU A 62 1.22 7.08 -7.08
C GLU A 62 0.24 8.19 -7.48
N SER A 63 -1.06 7.87 -7.63
CA SER A 63 -2.04 8.82 -8.18
C SER A 63 -2.23 10.05 -7.28
N THR A 64 -2.47 11.22 -7.89
CA THR A 64 -2.65 12.48 -7.15
C THR A 64 -3.74 12.39 -6.09
N GLY A 65 -4.88 11.75 -6.39
CA GLY A 65 -5.96 11.60 -5.42
C GLY A 65 -5.61 10.67 -4.27
N MET A 66 -4.95 9.53 -4.54
CA MET A 66 -4.46 8.64 -3.49
C MET A 66 -3.48 9.37 -2.56
N ARG A 67 -2.54 10.14 -3.13
CA ARG A 67 -1.58 10.94 -2.36
C ARG A 67 -2.25 11.98 -1.46
N ALA A 68 -3.34 12.61 -1.92
CA ALA A 68 -4.12 13.53 -1.11
C ALA A 68 -4.80 12.80 0.07
N ILE A 69 -5.38 11.63 -0.19
CA ILE A 69 -6.01 10.80 0.86
C ILE A 69 -5.00 10.35 1.90
N LEU A 70 -3.79 9.93 1.49
CA LEU A 70 -2.75 9.54 2.43
C LEU A 70 -2.34 10.69 3.36
N LYS A 71 -2.24 11.91 2.84
CA LYS A 71 -1.97 13.12 3.63
C LYS A 71 -3.05 13.42 4.67
N GLU A 72 -4.30 13.17 4.33
CA GLU A 72 -5.43 13.35 5.25
C GLU A 72 -5.52 12.19 6.27
N MET A 73 -5.32 10.96 5.81
CA MET A 73 -5.41 9.74 6.62
C MET A 73 -4.28 9.62 7.64
N LYS A 74 -3.07 10.09 7.29
CA LYS A 74 -1.84 9.94 8.08
C LYS A 74 -1.67 8.50 8.59
N PRO A 75 -1.43 7.54 7.69
CA PRO A 75 -1.24 6.15 8.07
C PRO A 75 -0.07 6.01 9.04
N ASP A 76 -0.26 5.21 10.09
CA ASP A 76 0.72 4.96 11.16
C ASP A 76 0.92 3.46 11.43
N ASN A 77 0.29 2.60 10.63
CA ASN A 77 0.39 1.15 10.66
C ASN A 77 0.03 0.56 9.29
N PHE A 78 0.31 -0.73 9.13
CA PHE A 78 0.13 -1.44 7.86
C PHE A 78 -1.35 -1.53 7.46
N GLU A 79 -2.25 -1.72 8.42
CA GLU A 79 -3.69 -1.82 8.19
C GLU A 79 -4.25 -0.53 7.56
N ASN A 80 -3.67 0.63 7.87
CA ASN A 80 -4.06 1.88 7.23
C ASN A 80 -3.68 1.93 5.75
N ILE A 81 -2.53 1.37 5.38
CA ILE A 81 -2.11 1.26 3.98
C ILE A 81 -3.05 0.32 3.21
N VAL A 82 -3.42 -0.80 3.82
CA VAL A 82 -4.42 -1.74 3.30
C VAL A 82 -5.78 -1.04 3.11
N ALA A 83 -6.24 -0.29 4.12
CA ALA A 83 -7.50 0.43 4.08
C ALA A 83 -7.50 1.51 2.99
N ALA A 84 -6.44 2.30 2.86
CA ALA A 84 -6.29 3.31 1.80
C ALA A 84 -6.44 2.67 0.41
N ASN A 85 -5.75 1.55 0.17
CA ASN A 85 -5.83 0.82 -1.11
C ASN A 85 -7.24 0.29 -1.40
N ALA A 86 -7.89 -0.31 -0.39
CA ALA A 86 -9.21 -0.89 -0.54
C ALA A 86 -10.30 0.18 -0.76
N LEU A 87 -10.21 1.28 -0.02
CA LEU A 87 -11.19 2.37 -0.06
C LEU A 87 -11.04 3.25 -1.31
N TYR A 88 -9.85 3.37 -1.88
CA TYR A 88 -9.62 4.15 -3.11
C TYR A 88 -10.03 3.41 -4.38
N ARG A 89 -11.29 2.96 -4.42
CA ARG A 89 -11.94 2.30 -5.55
C ARG A 89 -13.35 2.87 -5.77
N PRO A 90 -13.87 2.87 -7.01
CA PRO A 90 -15.25 3.29 -7.27
C PRO A 90 -16.26 2.53 -6.39
N GLY A 91 -17.11 3.27 -5.67
CA GLY A 91 -18.02 2.73 -4.64
C GLY A 91 -17.50 3.00 -3.22
N PRO A 92 -16.48 2.26 -2.73
CA PRO A 92 -15.90 2.46 -1.41
C PRO A 92 -15.31 3.85 -1.14
N MET A 93 -14.93 4.61 -2.17
CA MET A 93 -14.36 5.97 -2.01
C MET A 93 -15.24 6.92 -1.18
N SER A 94 -16.57 6.75 -1.25
CA SER A 94 -17.51 7.52 -0.44
C SER A 94 -17.32 7.34 1.08
N GLN A 95 -16.68 6.26 1.51
CA GLN A 95 -16.43 5.91 2.91
C GLN A 95 -15.09 6.44 3.43
N ILE A 96 -14.22 6.99 2.58
CA ILE A 96 -12.92 7.52 2.99
C ILE A 96 -13.06 8.60 4.08
N PRO A 97 -13.96 9.60 3.94
CA PRO A 97 -14.13 10.62 4.98
C PRO A 97 -14.55 10.01 6.33
N THR A 98 -15.48 9.06 6.30
CA THR A 98 -15.94 8.32 7.50
C THR A 98 -14.79 7.56 8.16
N TYR A 99 -13.97 6.87 7.36
CA TYR A 99 -12.81 6.13 7.86
C TYR A 99 -11.80 7.06 8.54
N ILE A 100 -11.43 8.17 7.89
CA ILE A 100 -10.46 9.14 8.43
C ILE A 100 -10.99 9.77 9.72
N GLN A 101 -12.28 10.14 9.75
CA GLN A 101 -12.91 10.70 10.95
C GLN A 101 -12.90 9.71 12.11
N ASN A 102 -13.26 8.45 11.86
CA ASN A 102 -13.36 7.44 12.91
C ASN A 102 -12.00 6.88 13.35
N LYS A 103 -10.98 6.90 12.48
CA LYS A 103 -9.58 6.61 12.84
C LYS A 103 -9.13 7.49 14.02
N SER A 104 -9.47 8.77 13.97
CA SER A 104 -9.12 9.73 15.03
C SER A 104 -10.15 9.78 16.18
N ASN A 105 -11.35 9.25 15.97
CA ASN A 105 -12.46 9.32 16.92
C ASN A 105 -13.19 7.97 17.06
N PRO A 106 -12.59 6.98 17.75
CA PRO A 106 -13.18 5.63 17.88
C PRO A 106 -14.57 5.63 18.53
N ASN A 107 -14.89 6.63 19.36
CA ASN A 107 -16.18 6.78 20.03
C ASN A 107 -17.36 7.01 19.06
N ASN A 108 -17.10 7.38 17.81
CA ASN A 108 -18.14 7.60 16.80
C ASN A 108 -18.59 6.29 16.12
N ILE A 109 -17.94 5.17 16.41
CA ILE A 109 -18.24 3.88 15.79
C ILE A 109 -19.50 3.29 16.42
N ALA A 110 -20.52 3.06 15.59
CA ALA A 110 -21.76 2.39 15.98
C ALA A 110 -21.88 1.03 15.28
N TYR A 111 -22.45 0.06 16.00
CA TYR A 111 -22.71 -1.29 15.48
C TYR A 111 -24.19 -1.39 15.06
N LEU A 112 -24.44 -2.14 13.98
CA LEU A 112 -25.79 -2.40 13.44
C LEU A 112 -26.56 -3.43 14.26
#